data_AF-A0A3L7UQ93-F1
#
_entry.id   AF-A0A3L7UQ93-F1
#
_cell.length_a   1.000
_cell.length_b   1.000
_cell.length_c   1.000
_cell.angle_alpha   90.00
_cell.angle_beta   90.00
_cell.angle_gamma   90.00
#
_symmetry.space_group_name_H-M   'P 1'
#
loop_
_entity.id
_entity.type
_entity.pdbx_description
1 polymer ?
#
loop_
_entity_poly.entity_id
_entity_poly.type
_entity_poly.pdbx_seq_one_letter_code
_entity_poly.pdbx_strand_id
1 'polypeptide(L)'
;MINLRKHLAWLCSASLWCGTAAWAQEPARLQTDSEAPALGIQPTDPGDYWQRLERAEAQIAELQSQNQTLRESPSPIQQAGFNPLHMAPMFFAHDPEIGIVREQTLSTSALMEALKDPSKPEAPKPKKWFDKLSIRGYAQFRLNEVTHLEEDSATAQYVGDRSLADNQNFLIRRARVIISGDVHERLYVYLQPDFASSPGSSADPNNQFVQIRDWYGDFYLDDEKELRIRVGQSKVPYGWENLQSSSNRIPLDRADSLNSAVRNERDLGVYFFYTPTWAQDFFKDVLEKGYKGSGNYGLLSAGLYNGQGGSFNEINDDVHVFARLTLPLIFDNGQHMEVG
;
A
#
# COMPACT_ATOMS: atom_id res chain seq x y z
N MET A 1 -10.72 -47.70 -34.17
CA MET A 1 -9.31 -48.02 -34.49
C MET A 1 -8.98 -47.55 -35.90
N ILE A 2 -8.43 -46.35 -36.03
CA ILE A 2 -7.77 -45.86 -37.27
C ILE A 2 -6.48 -45.16 -36.83
N ASN A 3 -5.43 -45.43 -37.58
CA ASN A 3 -4.03 -45.48 -37.17
C ASN A 3 -3.34 -44.12 -37.35
N LEU A 4 -2.87 -43.53 -36.25
CA LEU A 4 -2.18 -42.25 -36.18
C LEU A 4 -0.68 -42.45 -36.42
N ARG A 5 -0.21 -42.46 -37.68
CA ARG A 5 1.24 -42.62 -37.93
C ARG A 5 1.84 -42.06 -39.23
N LYS A 6 1.20 -41.17 -40.00
CA LYS A 6 1.77 -40.73 -41.30
C LYS A 6 1.62 -39.25 -41.71
N HIS A 7 1.49 -38.29 -40.80
CA HIS A 7 1.58 -36.87 -41.17
C HIS A 7 2.42 -36.05 -40.19
N LEU A 8 3.73 -36.31 -40.19
CA LEU A 8 4.74 -35.44 -39.60
C LEU A 8 5.96 -35.42 -40.51
N ALA A 9 5.96 -34.52 -41.48
CA ALA A 9 7.13 -33.97 -42.18
C ALA A 9 6.60 -33.07 -43.29
N TRP A 10 7.28 -31.93 -43.51
CA TRP A 10 6.99 -30.88 -44.50
C TRP A 10 6.04 -29.76 -44.04
N LEU A 11 6.62 -28.72 -43.45
CA LEU A 11 6.82 -27.44 -44.16
C LEU A 11 7.53 -26.43 -43.23
N CYS A 12 8.86 -26.43 -43.31
CA CYS A 12 9.65 -25.22 -43.05
C CYS A 12 9.60 -24.33 -44.31
N SER A 13 9.86 -23.03 -44.10
CA SER A 13 10.09 -21.97 -45.09
C SER A 13 8.88 -21.45 -45.87
N ALA A 14 8.34 -20.30 -45.44
CA ALA A 14 8.19 -19.08 -46.27
C ALA A 14 7.29 -18.05 -45.56
N SER A 15 7.90 -17.02 -44.98
CA SER A 15 7.24 -15.72 -44.81
C SER A 15 8.26 -14.65 -44.37
N LEU A 16 9.07 -14.22 -45.35
CA LEU A 16 9.69 -12.90 -45.32
C LEU A 16 8.69 -11.87 -45.87
N TRP A 17 8.41 -10.86 -45.04
CA TRP A 17 8.28 -9.42 -45.37
C TRP A 17 7.12 -8.88 -46.21
N CYS A 18 6.30 -8.06 -45.54
CA CYS A 18 5.78 -6.71 -45.88
C CYS A 18 4.56 -6.47 -44.97
N GLY A 19 4.38 -5.47 -44.12
CA GLY A 19 5.05 -4.19 -43.88
C GLY A 19 3.98 -3.27 -43.27
N THR A 20 4.10 -2.89 -42.00
CA THR A 20 3.42 -1.72 -41.43
C THR A 20 4.38 -1.06 -40.46
N ALA A 21 4.96 0.04 -40.92
CA ALA A 21 5.79 0.92 -40.11
C ALA A 21 4.90 1.71 -39.15
N ALA A 22 5.10 1.51 -37.85
CA ALA A 22 4.75 2.48 -36.82
C ALA A 22 6.06 2.85 -36.13
N TRP A 23 6.41 4.13 -36.25
CA TRP A 23 7.65 4.70 -35.75
C TRP A 23 7.69 4.60 -34.22
N ALA A 24 8.48 3.66 -33.69
CA ALA A 24 8.99 3.77 -32.34
C ALA A 24 10.05 4.87 -32.34
N GLN A 25 9.76 5.99 -31.68
CA GLN A 25 10.79 6.95 -31.29
C GLN A 25 11.85 6.17 -30.50
N GLU A 26 13.08 6.20 -30.98
CA GLU A 26 14.23 5.64 -30.27
C GLU A 26 14.23 6.18 -28.83
N PRO A 27 14.50 5.34 -27.81
CA PRO A 27 14.85 5.89 -26.50
C PRO A 27 16.05 6.80 -26.72
N ALA A 28 16.00 8.02 -26.17
CA ALA A 28 17.09 8.97 -26.25
C ALA A 28 18.38 8.28 -25.79
N ARG A 29 19.21 7.86 -26.76
CA ARG A 29 20.59 7.54 -26.49
C ARG A 29 21.18 8.83 -25.95
N LEU A 30 21.70 8.78 -24.73
CA LEU A 30 22.72 9.73 -24.33
C LEU A 30 23.70 9.79 -25.49
N GLN A 31 23.77 10.96 -26.14
CA GLN A 31 24.87 11.28 -27.03
C GLN A 31 26.12 11.10 -26.18
N THR A 32 26.76 9.94 -26.32
CA THR A 32 28.19 9.87 -26.14
C THR A 32 28.72 10.63 -27.34
N ASP A 33 28.73 11.96 -27.24
CA ASP A 33 29.51 12.78 -28.14
C ASP A 33 30.92 12.21 -28.05
N SER A 34 31.29 11.53 -29.12
CA SER A 34 32.61 11.02 -29.38
C SER A 34 33.50 12.22 -29.63
N GLU A 35 33.82 12.94 -28.56
CA GLU A 35 34.83 13.98 -28.47
C GLU A 35 34.99 14.34 -26.98
N ALA A 36 35.44 13.36 -26.18
CA ALA A 36 36.40 13.75 -25.16
C ALA A 36 37.53 14.46 -25.93
N PRO A 37 37.89 15.72 -25.60
CA PRO A 37 39.04 16.33 -26.23
C PRO A 37 40.19 15.38 -25.98
N ALA A 38 40.68 14.73 -27.03
CA ALA A 38 41.88 13.94 -26.93
C ALA A 38 42.91 14.88 -26.30
N LEU A 39 43.38 14.55 -25.10
CA LEU A 39 44.63 15.08 -24.59
C LEU A 39 45.71 14.52 -25.52
N GLY A 40 45.78 15.11 -26.70
CA GLY A 40 46.72 14.78 -27.74
C GLY A 40 48.11 15.01 -27.19
N ILE A 41 48.99 14.13 -27.65
CA ILE A 41 50.44 14.24 -27.59
C ILE A 41 51.03 13.73 -26.26
N GLN A 42 51.62 12.53 -26.34
CA GLN A 42 52.61 12.08 -25.36
C GLN A 42 53.74 13.15 -25.31
N PRO A 43 54.15 13.62 -24.11
CA PRO A 43 55.06 14.77 -24.01
C PRO A 43 56.42 14.40 -24.59
N THR A 44 56.87 15.12 -25.60
CA THR A 44 58.23 14.94 -26.16
C THR A 44 59.28 15.79 -25.44
N ASP A 45 58.90 16.62 -24.46
CA ASP A 45 59.81 17.52 -23.73
C ASP A 45 59.38 17.72 -22.24
N PRO A 46 60.28 17.53 -21.26
CA PRO A 46 60.03 17.81 -19.83
C PRO A 46 59.51 19.22 -19.49
N GLY A 47 59.73 20.23 -20.34
CA GLY A 47 59.24 21.60 -20.12
C GLY A 47 57.72 21.78 -20.23
N ASP A 48 57.03 20.85 -20.91
CA ASP A 48 55.59 20.96 -21.22
C ASP A 48 54.69 20.54 -20.04
N TYR A 49 55.23 19.79 -19.07
CA TYR A 49 54.50 19.37 -17.87
C TYR A 49 54.12 20.54 -16.96
N TRP A 50 54.99 21.54 -16.84
CA TRP A 50 54.75 22.71 -15.99
C TRP A 50 53.61 23.58 -16.52
N GLN A 51 53.57 23.80 -17.83
CA GLN A 51 52.48 24.57 -18.45
C GLN A 51 51.14 23.83 -18.38
N ARG A 52 51.16 22.49 -18.39
CA ARG A 52 49.94 21.69 -18.18
C ARG A 52 49.46 21.71 -16.74
N LEU A 53 50.38 21.69 -15.78
CA LEU A 53 50.05 21.82 -14.36
C LEU A 53 49.40 23.18 -14.10
N GLU A 54 49.97 24.26 -14.62
CA GLU A 54 49.39 25.61 -14.48
C GLU A 54 47.99 25.71 -15.11
N ARG A 55 47.77 25.13 -16.29
CA ARG A 55 46.43 25.09 -16.92
C ARG A 55 45.43 24.26 -16.13
N ALA A 56 45.86 23.12 -15.58
CA ALA A 56 45.01 22.25 -14.77
C ALA A 56 44.64 22.92 -13.44
N GLU A 57 45.59 23.57 -12.78
CA GLU A 57 45.36 24.34 -11.55
C GLU A 57 44.43 25.54 -11.82
N ALA A 58 44.58 26.23 -12.94
CA ALA A 58 43.67 27.30 -13.36
C ALA A 58 42.24 26.78 -13.60
N GLN A 59 42.07 25.63 -14.26
CA GLN A 59 40.76 25.00 -14.45
C GLN A 59 40.12 24.56 -13.14
N ILE A 60 40.90 24.03 -12.19
CA ILE A 60 40.40 23.64 -10.87
C ILE A 60 39.93 24.88 -10.09
N ALA A 61 40.69 25.97 -10.13
CA ALA A 61 40.30 27.23 -9.50
C ALA A 61 39.01 27.80 -10.11
N GLU A 62 38.87 27.73 -11.44
CA GLU A 62 37.65 28.14 -12.13
C GLU A 62 36.44 27.29 -11.73
N LEU A 63 36.57 25.96 -11.73
CA LEU A 63 35.51 25.03 -11.31
C LEU A 63 35.11 25.20 -9.84
N GLN A 64 36.07 25.55 -8.96
CA GLN A 64 35.79 25.86 -7.57
C GLN A 64 35.00 27.16 -7.43
N SER A 65 35.34 28.19 -8.21
CA SER A 65 34.58 29.46 -8.22
C SER A 65 33.16 29.26 -8.76
N GLN A 66 32.98 28.44 -9.80
CA GLN A 66 31.65 28.07 -10.34
C GLN A 66 30.82 27.27 -9.33
N ASN A 67 31.45 26.34 -8.60
CA ASN A 67 30.75 25.62 -7.53
C ASN A 67 30.38 26.53 -6.36
N GLN A 68 31.20 27.53 -6.05
CA GLN A 68 30.90 28.48 -4.99
C GLN A 68 29.74 29.40 -5.36
N THR A 69 29.69 29.90 -6.60
CA THR A 69 28.53 30.67 -7.10
C THR A 69 27.26 29.84 -7.19
N LEU A 70 27.34 28.54 -7.53
CA LEU A 70 26.19 27.63 -7.48
C LEU A 70 25.71 27.33 -6.05
N ARG A 71 26.61 27.31 -5.06
CA ARG A 71 26.27 27.14 -3.64
C ARG A 71 25.65 28.40 -3.02
N GLU A 72 26.08 29.57 -3.47
CA GLU A 72 25.56 30.86 -3.01
C GLU A 72 24.28 31.28 -3.76
N SER A 73 24.00 30.66 -4.90
CA SER A 73 22.74 30.82 -5.63
C SER A 73 21.60 30.10 -4.89
N PRO A 74 20.50 30.78 -4.55
CA PRO A 74 19.35 30.11 -3.95
C PRO A 74 18.82 29.07 -4.93
N SER A 75 18.56 27.86 -4.42
CA SER A 75 18.05 26.75 -5.21
C SER A 75 16.79 27.17 -6.01
N PRO A 76 16.51 26.56 -7.18
CA PRO A 76 15.29 26.84 -7.94
C PRO A 76 14.00 26.71 -7.11
N ILE A 77 14.04 25.90 -6.05
CA ILE A 77 12.97 25.70 -5.07
C ILE A 77 12.77 26.95 -4.18
N GLN A 78 13.84 27.64 -3.77
CA GLN A 78 13.76 28.88 -3.00
C GLN A 78 13.31 30.08 -3.84
N GLN A 79 13.72 30.16 -5.12
CA GLN A 79 13.30 31.23 -6.03
C GLN A 79 11.81 31.13 -6.42
N ALA A 80 11.24 29.92 -6.39
CA ALA A 80 9.82 29.67 -6.63
C ALA A 80 8.90 30.08 -5.45
N GLY A 81 9.44 30.68 -4.38
CA GLY A 81 8.64 31.09 -3.21
C GLY A 81 8.04 29.91 -2.43
N PHE A 82 8.56 28.69 -2.62
CA PHE A 82 8.18 27.53 -1.82
C PHE A 82 8.78 27.67 -0.43
N ASN A 83 8.00 28.26 0.48
CA ASN A 83 8.24 28.21 1.91
C ASN A 83 7.62 26.90 2.45
N PRO A 84 8.41 25.86 2.79
CA PRO A 84 7.87 24.61 3.34
C PRO A 84 7.22 24.79 4.73
N LEU A 85 7.36 25.97 5.34
CA LEU A 85 6.78 26.33 6.64
C LEU A 85 5.42 27.05 6.55
N HIS A 86 4.94 27.39 5.34
CA HIS A 86 3.63 28.03 5.13
C HIS A 86 2.61 27.13 4.41
N MET A 87 2.92 25.86 4.21
CA MET A 87 1.86 24.89 3.99
C MET A 87 1.14 24.71 5.32
N ALA A 88 -0.05 25.32 5.47
CA ALA A 88 -1.09 24.67 6.25
C ALA A 88 -1.09 23.19 5.84
N PRO A 89 -1.09 22.23 6.77
CA PRO A 89 -0.66 20.87 6.48
C PRO A 89 -1.63 20.20 5.50
N MET A 90 -1.34 20.32 4.22
CA MET A 90 -1.98 19.59 3.12
C MET A 90 -1.55 18.12 3.11
N PHE A 91 -0.74 17.70 4.08
CA PHE A 91 -0.24 16.33 4.25
C PHE A 91 -0.82 15.57 5.44
N PHE A 92 -1.68 16.16 6.26
CA PHE A 92 -2.61 15.36 7.06
C PHE A 92 -3.86 15.14 6.23
N ALA A 93 -3.76 14.29 5.20
CA ALA A 93 -4.94 13.53 4.82
C ALA A 93 -5.43 12.87 6.12
N HIS A 94 -6.57 13.33 6.64
CA HIS A 94 -7.20 12.74 7.81
C HIS A 94 -7.19 11.24 7.58
N ASP A 95 -6.48 10.46 8.41
CA ASP A 95 -6.32 9.02 8.13
C ASP A 95 -7.74 8.47 7.97
N PRO A 96 -8.09 7.95 6.79
CA PRO A 96 -9.44 7.53 6.54
C PRO A 96 -9.90 6.52 7.60
N GLU A 97 -9.00 5.70 8.18
CA GLU A 97 -9.32 4.76 9.27
C GLU A 97 -9.86 5.42 10.54
N ILE A 98 -9.58 6.70 10.79
CA ILE A 98 -10.19 7.46 11.90
C ILE A 98 -11.70 7.42 11.81
N GLY A 99 -12.28 7.54 10.61
CA GLY A 99 -13.73 7.47 10.41
C GLY A 99 -14.30 6.10 10.75
N ILE A 100 -13.63 5.03 10.33
CA ILE A 100 -14.05 3.64 10.63
C ILE A 100 -13.97 3.36 12.11
N VAL A 101 -12.82 3.63 12.73
CA VAL A 101 -12.64 3.33 14.15
C VAL A 101 -13.60 4.15 14.98
N ARG A 102 -13.79 5.43 14.65
CA ARG A 102 -14.81 6.27 15.29
C ARG A 102 -16.21 5.69 15.13
N GLU A 103 -16.61 5.21 13.96
CA GLU A 103 -17.91 4.55 13.77
C GLU A 103 -18.01 3.23 14.59
N GLN A 104 -16.92 2.46 14.65
CA GLN A 104 -16.86 1.21 15.39
C GLN A 104 -16.74 1.39 16.92
N THR A 105 -16.31 2.55 17.42
CA THR A 105 -16.08 2.81 18.85
C THR A 105 -17.03 3.84 19.46
N LEU A 106 -17.78 4.58 18.65
CA LEU A 106 -18.80 5.48 19.20
C LEU A 106 -19.94 4.64 19.79
N SER A 107 -20.07 4.70 21.12
CA SER A 107 -21.25 4.22 21.81
C SER A 107 -22.47 5.05 21.42
N THR A 108 -23.61 4.38 21.24
CA THR A 108 -24.90 5.05 21.04
C THR A 108 -25.19 6.00 22.21
N SER A 109 -24.72 5.67 23.42
CA SER A 109 -24.83 6.51 24.62
C SER A 109 -24.06 7.82 24.52
N ALA A 110 -22.83 7.87 23.98
CA ALA A 110 -22.07 9.10 23.82
C ALA A 110 -22.67 10.02 22.74
N LEU A 111 -23.25 9.45 21.68
CA LEU A 111 -24.00 10.21 20.68
C LEU A 111 -25.28 10.81 21.29
N MET A 112 -25.98 10.04 22.14
CA MET A 112 -27.20 10.50 22.84
C MET A 112 -26.91 11.50 23.98
N GLU A 113 -25.78 11.36 24.67
CA GLU A 113 -25.34 12.29 25.72
C GLU A 113 -24.94 13.64 25.12
N ALA A 114 -24.27 13.63 23.95
CA ALA A 114 -23.98 14.85 23.18
C ALA A 114 -25.23 15.56 22.65
N LEU A 115 -26.38 14.87 22.57
CA LEU A 115 -27.68 15.44 22.20
C LEU A 115 -28.47 15.97 23.40
N LYS A 116 -28.02 15.73 24.64
CA LYS A 116 -28.69 16.19 25.88
C LYS A 116 -28.23 17.57 26.37
N ASP A 117 -27.20 18.17 25.77
CA ASP A 117 -26.73 19.51 26.16
C ASP A 117 -27.72 20.60 25.65
N PRO A 118 -28.45 21.29 26.56
CA PRO A 118 -29.47 22.26 26.18
C PRO A 118 -28.91 23.59 25.65
N SER A 119 -27.58 23.75 25.60
CA SER A 119 -26.92 24.99 25.15
C SER A 119 -26.63 25.07 23.65
N LYS A 120 -26.91 24.01 22.87
CA LYS A 120 -26.66 23.95 21.41
C LYS A 120 -27.94 24.14 20.58
N PRO A 121 -27.93 24.92 19.48
CA PRO A 121 -29.11 25.10 18.64
C PRO A 121 -29.50 23.77 17.99
N GLU A 122 -30.79 23.42 18.10
CA GLU A 122 -31.48 22.23 17.57
C GLU A 122 -30.62 20.97 17.37
N ALA A 123 -30.84 19.99 18.27
CA ALA A 123 -30.36 18.62 18.12
C ALA A 123 -30.56 18.14 16.66
N PRO A 124 -29.49 17.80 15.93
CA PRO A 124 -29.62 17.33 14.56
C PRO A 124 -30.51 16.10 14.54
N LYS A 125 -31.50 16.09 13.64
CA LYS A 125 -32.44 14.97 13.47
C LYS A 125 -31.66 13.65 13.40
N PRO A 126 -32.18 12.55 13.99
CA PRO A 126 -31.50 11.26 13.96
C PRO A 126 -31.23 10.88 12.50
N LYS A 127 -29.94 10.78 12.17
CA LYS A 127 -29.49 10.42 10.82
C LYS A 127 -30.05 9.07 10.45
N LYS A 128 -30.59 8.94 9.24
CA LYS A 128 -31.02 7.65 8.72
C LYS A 128 -29.78 6.79 8.46
N TRP A 129 -29.95 5.46 8.45
CA TRP A 129 -28.82 4.53 8.29
C TRP A 129 -27.98 4.80 7.03
N PHE A 130 -28.63 5.22 5.93
CA PHE A 130 -27.93 5.57 4.69
C PHE A 130 -27.12 6.88 4.79
N ASP A 131 -27.49 7.80 5.69
CA ASP A 131 -26.72 9.01 5.98
C ASP A 131 -25.51 8.74 6.90
N LYS A 132 -25.45 7.53 7.49
CA LYS A 132 -24.32 7.05 8.30
C LYS A 132 -23.32 6.24 7.48
N LEU A 133 -23.63 5.93 6.21
CA LEU A 133 -22.68 5.25 5.33
C LEU A 133 -21.66 6.25 4.78
N SER A 134 -20.40 5.87 4.88
CA SER A 134 -19.25 6.56 4.33
C SER A 134 -18.75 5.83 3.09
N ILE A 135 -18.42 6.58 2.04
CA ILE A 135 -17.74 6.09 0.84
C ILE A 135 -16.39 6.78 0.77
N ARG A 136 -15.33 5.99 0.69
CA ARG A 136 -13.96 6.46 0.53
C ARG A 136 -13.22 5.56 -0.44
N GLY A 137 -12.03 5.97 -0.86
CA GLY A 137 -11.20 5.12 -1.70
C GLY A 137 -9.78 5.62 -1.78
N TYR A 138 -8.92 4.77 -2.33
CA TYR A 138 -7.54 5.14 -2.64
C TYR A 138 -7.02 4.31 -3.81
N ALA A 139 -6.09 4.89 -4.56
CA ALA A 139 -5.37 4.21 -5.62
C ALA A 139 -3.86 4.28 -5.34
N GLN A 140 -3.15 3.21 -5.67
CA GLN A 140 -1.69 3.12 -5.56
C GLN A 140 -1.14 2.71 -6.91
N PHE A 141 -0.33 3.59 -7.50
CA PHE A 141 0.46 3.31 -8.69
C PHE A 141 1.86 2.92 -8.25
N ARG A 142 2.45 1.95 -8.94
CA ARG A 142 3.79 1.43 -8.64
C ARG A 142 4.61 1.37 -9.91
N LEU A 143 5.82 1.90 -9.81
CA LEU A 143 6.91 1.65 -10.74
C LEU A 143 8.00 0.91 -9.95
N ASN A 144 8.48 -0.21 -10.49
CA ASN A 144 9.48 -1.04 -9.84
C ASN A 144 10.41 -1.66 -10.88
N GLU A 145 11.70 -1.76 -10.58
CA GLU A 145 12.72 -2.33 -11.47
C GLU A 145 13.74 -3.08 -10.63
N VAL A 146 14.08 -4.30 -11.03
CA VAL A 146 15.15 -5.07 -10.40
C VAL A 146 16.47 -4.59 -11.00
N THR A 147 17.29 -3.92 -10.19
CA THR A 147 18.51 -3.26 -10.67
C THR A 147 19.72 -4.18 -10.77
N HIS A 148 19.75 -5.27 -10.01
CA HIS A 148 20.85 -6.23 -9.97
C HIS A 148 20.34 -7.61 -9.56
N LEU A 149 20.83 -8.65 -10.25
CA LEU A 149 20.65 -10.05 -9.90
C LEU A 149 22.02 -10.73 -10.04
N GLU A 150 22.36 -11.58 -9.08
CA GLU A 150 23.58 -12.39 -9.17
C GLU A 150 23.45 -13.39 -10.32
N GLU A 151 24.59 -13.71 -10.94
CA GLU A 151 24.67 -14.75 -11.97
C GLU A 151 24.20 -16.09 -11.36
N ASP A 152 23.36 -16.82 -12.10
CA ASP A 152 22.68 -18.05 -11.65
C ASP A 152 21.72 -17.91 -10.44
N SER A 153 21.35 -16.70 -10.02
CA SER A 153 20.32 -16.51 -8.99
C SER A 153 18.92 -16.77 -9.51
N ALA A 154 18.01 -17.16 -8.60
CA ALA A 154 16.60 -17.26 -8.92
C ALA A 154 16.03 -15.87 -9.27
N THR A 155 15.09 -15.82 -10.22
CA THR A 155 14.39 -14.58 -10.57
C THR A 155 13.80 -13.93 -9.32
N ALA A 156 13.97 -12.62 -9.20
CA ALA A 156 13.35 -11.86 -8.12
C ALA A 156 11.83 -12.07 -8.14
N GLN A 157 11.30 -12.55 -7.03
CA GLN A 157 9.87 -12.80 -6.88
C GLN A 157 9.45 -12.44 -5.46
N TYR A 158 8.23 -11.91 -5.35
CA TYR A 158 7.57 -11.68 -4.08
C TYR A 158 6.11 -12.03 -4.24
N VAL A 159 5.59 -12.93 -3.39
CA VAL A 159 4.21 -13.44 -3.49
C VAL A 159 3.20 -12.29 -3.46
N GLY A 160 3.50 -11.26 -2.68
CA GLY A 160 2.64 -10.09 -2.54
C GLY A 160 2.76 -9.08 -3.68
N ASP A 161 3.78 -9.14 -4.54
CA ASP A 161 4.06 -8.12 -5.55
C ASP A 161 4.56 -8.70 -6.87
N ARG A 162 3.66 -8.74 -7.85
CA ARG A 162 3.97 -9.17 -9.22
C ARG A 162 4.86 -8.19 -10.00
N SER A 163 5.04 -6.96 -9.50
CA SER A 163 5.83 -5.92 -10.19
C SER A 163 7.33 -6.20 -10.24
N LEU A 164 7.79 -7.17 -9.44
CA LEU A 164 9.18 -7.64 -9.44
C LEU A 164 9.49 -8.61 -10.59
N ALA A 165 8.45 -9.09 -11.29
CA ALA A 165 8.62 -9.94 -12.46
C ALA A 165 8.74 -9.10 -13.75
N ASP A 166 9.43 -9.67 -14.73
CA ASP A 166 9.66 -9.03 -16.02
C ASP A 166 8.37 -8.57 -16.71
N ASN A 167 8.44 -7.41 -17.34
CA ASN A 167 7.35 -6.80 -18.12
C ASN A 167 6.09 -6.43 -17.30
N GLN A 168 6.21 -6.27 -15.98
CA GLN A 168 5.09 -5.85 -15.10
C GLN A 168 5.45 -4.67 -14.18
N ASN A 169 6.47 -3.93 -14.59
CA ASN A 169 7.24 -2.96 -13.82
C ASN A 169 6.40 -1.71 -13.47
N PHE A 170 5.41 -1.36 -14.29
CA PHE A 170 4.47 -0.27 -14.04
C PHE A 170 3.03 -0.78 -13.95
N LEU A 171 2.40 -0.60 -12.79
CA LEU A 171 1.04 -1.11 -12.54
C LEU A 171 0.24 -0.22 -11.58
N ILE A 172 -1.07 -0.43 -11.61
CA ILE A 172 -1.95 -0.09 -10.49
C ILE A 172 -1.85 -1.25 -9.49
N ARG A 173 -1.27 -0.98 -8.33
CA ARG A 173 -1.04 -1.98 -7.27
C ARG A 173 -2.30 -2.23 -6.44
N ARG A 174 -3.10 -1.19 -6.20
CA ARG A 174 -4.38 -1.22 -5.48
C ARG A 174 -5.28 -0.13 -6.04
N ALA A 175 -6.54 -0.43 -6.28
CA ALA A 175 -7.57 0.56 -6.59
C ALA A 175 -8.81 0.15 -5.82
N ARG A 176 -9.01 0.74 -4.64
CA ARG A 176 -10.03 0.28 -3.70
C ARG A 176 -11.03 1.36 -3.38
N VAL A 177 -12.28 0.94 -3.38
CA VAL A 177 -13.39 1.70 -2.79
C VAL A 177 -13.78 1.01 -1.52
N ILE A 178 -14.11 1.79 -0.50
CA ILE A 178 -14.53 1.30 0.82
C ILE A 178 -15.86 1.95 1.10
N ILE A 179 -16.85 1.12 1.39
CA ILE A 179 -18.19 1.53 1.82
C ILE A 179 -18.37 0.97 3.22
N SER A 180 -18.62 1.83 4.19
CA SER A 180 -18.76 1.39 5.57
C SER A 180 -19.63 2.28 6.41
N GLY A 181 -20.19 1.76 7.50
CA GLY A 181 -20.93 2.55 8.47
C GLY A 181 -21.93 1.74 9.28
N ASP A 182 -22.55 2.40 10.25
CA ASP A 182 -23.59 1.81 11.10
C ASP A 182 -24.94 1.77 10.37
N VAL A 183 -25.38 0.57 10.02
CA VAL A 183 -26.73 0.35 9.43
C VAL A 183 -27.78 0.23 10.54
N HIS A 184 -27.36 -0.23 11.71
CA HIS A 184 -28.14 -0.29 12.95
C HIS A 184 -27.24 0.07 14.13
N GLU A 185 -27.82 0.39 15.30
CA GLU A 185 -27.06 0.69 16.52
C GLU A 185 -26.09 -0.42 16.94
N ARG A 186 -26.42 -1.66 16.54
CA ARG A 186 -25.65 -2.88 16.84
C ARG A 186 -25.13 -3.60 15.58
N LEU A 187 -25.19 -2.96 14.41
CA LEU A 187 -24.68 -3.55 13.16
C LEU A 187 -23.90 -2.52 12.36
N TYR A 188 -22.61 -2.77 12.25
CA TYR A 188 -21.70 -2.07 11.36
C TYR A 188 -21.42 -2.92 10.12
N VAL A 189 -21.38 -2.32 8.94
CA VAL A 189 -21.05 -3.00 7.69
C VAL A 189 -19.78 -2.45 7.08
N TYR A 190 -19.02 -3.32 6.41
CA TYR A 190 -17.80 -2.96 5.70
C TYR A 190 -17.71 -3.71 4.38
N LEU A 191 -17.47 -2.98 3.29
CA LEU A 191 -17.27 -3.53 1.96
C LEU A 191 -16.08 -2.84 1.29
N GLN A 192 -15.13 -3.62 0.80
CA GLN A 192 -13.93 -3.16 0.11
C GLN A 192 -13.69 -3.96 -1.18
N PRO A 193 -14.26 -3.55 -2.32
CA PRO A 193 -13.85 -4.02 -3.64
C PRO A 193 -12.46 -3.49 -4.04
N ASP A 194 -11.71 -4.30 -4.79
CA ASP A 194 -10.44 -3.95 -5.42
C ASP A 194 -10.52 -4.17 -6.94
N PHE A 195 -10.23 -3.11 -7.69
CA PHE A 195 -10.27 -3.06 -9.15
C PHE A 195 -8.90 -3.35 -9.79
N ALA A 196 -7.84 -3.45 -8.98
CA ALA A 196 -6.48 -3.69 -9.47
C ALA A 196 -6.07 -5.18 -9.46
N SER A 197 -6.96 -6.06 -9.00
CA SER A 197 -6.68 -7.49 -8.83
C SER A 197 -7.33 -8.29 -9.97
N SER A 198 -6.57 -9.22 -10.56
CA SER A 198 -7.06 -10.13 -11.59
C SER A 198 -7.07 -11.57 -11.07
N PRO A 199 -8.10 -12.39 -11.38
CA PRO A 199 -8.07 -13.82 -11.09
C PRO A 199 -6.94 -14.48 -11.86
N GLY A 200 -6.13 -15.30 -11.19
CA GLY A 200 -4.98 -15.98 -11.79
C GLY A 200 -5.32 -16.97 -12.92
N SER A 201 -6.59 -17.34 -13.11
CA SER A 201 -7.06 -18.27 -14.14
C SER A 201 -7.88 -17.61 -15.26
N SER A 202 -7.91 -16.28 -15.34
CA SER A 202 -8.74 -15.59 -16.32
C SER A 202 -8.28 -15.94 -17.74
N ALA A 203 -9.16 -16.61 -18.50
CA ALA A 203 -8.86 -17.07 -19.85
C ALA A 203 -8.69 -15.92 -20.87
N ASP A 204 -9.15 -14.71 -20.53
CA ASP A 204 -9.00 -13.52 -21.36
C ASP A 204 -8.30 -12.39 -20.58
N PRO A 205 -7.08 -12.00 -20.97
CA PRO A 205 -6.34 -10.91 -20.32
C PRO A 205 -6.98 -9.53 -20.56
N ASN A 206 -7.98 -9.41 -21.43
CA ASN A 206 -8.66 -8.15 -21.72
C ASN A 206 -9.81 -7.83 -20.76
N ASN A 207 -10.19 -8.75 -19.87
CA ASN A 207 -11.28 -8.53 -18.93
C ASN A 207 -10.80 -7.85 -17.65
N GLN A 208 -11.55 -6.84 -17.22
CA GLN A 208 -11.37 -6.19 -15.92
C GLN A 208 -12.26 -6.89 -14.89
N PHE A 209 -11.69 -7.18 -13.72
CA PHE A 209 -12.38 -7.88 -12.64
C PHE A 209 -12.43 -7.01 -11.40
N VAL A 210 -13.49 -7.20 -10.61
CA VAL A 210 -13.60 -6.64 -9.27
C VAL A 210 -13.51 -7.79 -8.29
N GLN A 211 -12.52 -7.74 -7.42
CA GLN A 211 -12.37 -8.72 -6.36
C GLN A 211 -12.82 -8.14 -5.03
N ILE A 212 -13.57 -8.92 -4.27
CA ILE A 212 -13.90 -8.58 -2.89
C ILE A 212 -12.61 -8.76 -2.07
N ARG A 213 -12.19 -7.74 -1.32
CA ARG A 213 -11.07 -7.90 -0.36
C ARG A 213 -11.62 -8.14 1.02
N ASP A 214 -12.48 -7.24 1.47
CA ASP A 214 -13.19 -7.35 2.74
C ASP A 214 -14.70 -7.15 2.48
N TRP A 215 -15.54 -8.02 3.02
CA TRP A 215 -16.98 -7.87 3.07
C TRP A 215 -17.51 -8.56 4.32
N TYR A 216 -17.88 -7.76 5.32
CA TYR A 216 -18.30 -8.29 6.61
C TYR A 216 -19.30 -7.36 7.32
N GLY A 217 -19.99 -7.93 8.30
CA GLY A 217 -20.77 -7.20 9.30
C GLY A 217 -20.22 -7.44 10.70
N ASP A 218 -20.08 -6.38 11.49
CA ASP A 218 -19.80 -6.46 12.92
C ASP A 218 -21.10 -6.32 13.70
N PHE A 219 -21.47 -7.37 14.43
CA PHE A 219 -22.62 -7.41 15.33
C PHE A 219 -22.15 -7.15 16.75
N TYR A 220 -22.66 -6.08 17.37
CA TYR A 220 -22.31 -5.70 18.75
C TYR A 220 -23.29 -6.33 19.73
N LEU A 221 -22.77 -6.94 20.80
CA LEU A 221 -23.57 -7.63 21.81
C LEU A 221 -24.01 -6.68 22.95
N ASP A 222 -23.27 -5.59 23.14
CA ASP A 222 -23.51 -4.54 24.12
C ASP A 222 -23.61 -3.16 23.44
N ASP A 223 -24.06 -2.16 24.21
CA ASP A 223 -24.30 -0.80 23.70
C ASP A 223 -23.02 0.05 23.68
N GLU A 224 -22.02 -0.36 24.46
CA GLU A 224 -20.66 0.19 24.53
C GLU A 224 -19.74 -0.32 23.38
N LYS A 225 -20.25 -1.24 22.55
CA LYS A 225 -19.54 -1.90 21.46
C LYS A 225 -18.26 -2.63 21.89
N GLU A 226 -18.19 -3.12 23.13
CA GLU A 226 -17.01 -3.82 23.67
C GLU A 226 -16.88 -5.25 23.14
N LEU A 227 -18.00 -5.94 23.00
CA LEU A 227 -18.10 -7.30 22.48
C LEU A 227 -18.70 -7.26 21.09
N ARG A 228 -17.94 -7.74 20.09
CA ARG A 228 -18.44 -7.84 18.71
C ARG A 228 -18.15 -9.20 18.09
N ILE A 229 -19.10 -9.65 17.28
CA ILE A 229 -18.95 -10.82 16.41
C ILE A 229 -18.93 -10.31 14.97
N ARG A 230 -17.80 -10.52 14.28
CA ARG A 230 -17.67 -10.26 12.86
C ARG A 230 -18.06 -11.49 12.07
N VAL A 231 -18.88 -11.31 11.05
CA VAL A 231 -19.22 -12.38 10.10
C VAL A 231 -18.93 -11.89 8.69
N GLY A 232 -18.16 -12.67 7.94
CA GLY A 232 -17.85 -12.39 6.54
C GLY A 232 -16.35 -12.53 6.22
N GLN A 233 -15.97 -12.04 5.05
CA GLN A 233 -14.57 -12.03 4.64
C GLN A 233 -13.88 -10.79 5.20
N SER A 234 -12.86 -10.98 6.02
CA SER A 234 -12.04 -9.87 6.51
C SER A 234 -10.60 -10.29 6.75
N LYS A 235 -9.75 -9.34 7.15
CA LYS A 235 -8.43 -9.67 7.72
C LYS A 235 -8.60 -10.68 8.85
N VAL A 236 -7.79 -11.74 8.83
CA VAL A 236 -7.61 -12.62 9.98
C VAL A 236 -6.73 -11.85 10.97
N PRO A 237 -7.18 -11.63 12.22
CA PRO A 237 -6.43 -10.89 13.24
C PRO A 237 -5.14 -11.61 13.68
N TYR A 238 -4.09 -11.47 12.87
CA TYR A 238 -2.73 -11.91 13.19
C TYR A 238 -1.73 -10.92 12.58
N GLY A 239 -0.60 -10.73 13.26
CA GLY A 239 0.50 -9.88 12.80
C GLY A 239 0.17 -8.39 12.85
N TRP A 240 0.97 -7.62 13.60
CA TRP A 240 0.75 -6.18 13.77
C TRP A 240 0.74 -5.42 12.43
N GLU A 241 1.69 -5.71 11.54
CA GLU A 241 1.78 -5.05 10.22
C GLU A 241 0.67 -5.46 9.23
N ASN A 242 0.03 -6.61 9.44
CA ASN A 242 -1.10 -7.03 8.60
C ASN A 242 -2.33 -6.17 8.90
N LEU A 243 -2.56 -5.96 10.20
CA LEU A 243 -3.72 -5.26 10.72
C LEU A 243 -3.72 -3.78 10.36
N GLN A 244 -2.54 -3.18 10.18
CA GLN A 244 -2.40 -1.85 9.61
C GLN A 244 -3.09 -1.69 8.25
N SER A 245 -3.66 -0.51 8.01
CA SER A 245 -4.14 -0.15 6.69
C SER A 245 -3.05 -0.26 5.63
N SER A 246 -3.39 -0.80 4.48
CA SER A 246 -2.53 -0.73 3.30
C SER A 246 -2.34 0.68 2.75
N SER A 247 -3.16 1.65 3.16
CA SER A 247 -2.96 3.07 2.83
C SER A 247 -2.00 3.79 3.78
N ASN A 248 -1.89 3.34 5.04
CA ASN A 248 -1.19 4.06 6.10
C ASN A 248 0.12 3.40 6.56
N ARG A 249 0.42 2.19 6.07
CA ARG A 249 1.68 1.46 6.29
C ARG A 249 2.92 2.21 5.80
N ILE A 250 4.04 2.06 6.51
CA ILE A 250 5.34 2.63 6.13
C ILE A 250 5.99 1.84 4.98
N PRO A 251 6.22 0.51 5.10
CA PRO A 251 6.84 -0.24 4.01
C PRO A 251 5.86 -0.42 2.86
N LEU A 252 6.34 -0.42 1.62
CA LEU A 252 5.50 -0.60 0.42
C LEU A 252 4.82 -1.98 0.36
N ASP A 253 5.51 -3.02 0.86
CA ASP A 253 5.02 -4.40 0.97
C ASP A 253 5.38 -5.01 2.33
N ARG A 254 4.57 -5.97 2.77
CA ARG A 254 4.70 -6.57 4.13
C ARG A 254 5.96 -7.40 4.22
N ALA A 255 6.33 -7.79 5.43
CA ALA A 255 7.32 -8.83 5.61
C ALA A 255 6.84 -10.12 4.95
N ASP A 256 7.76 -10.81 4.28
CA ASP A 256 7.45 -12.05 3.58
C ASP A 256 6.94 -13.15 4.53
N SER A 257 7.47 -13.15 5.76
CA SER A 257 7.12 -14.09 6.83
C SER A 257 5.65 -14.07 7.25
N LEU A 258 4.88 -13.04 6.93
CA LEU A 258 3.45 -13.06 7.18
C LEU A 258 2.72 -14.08 6.30
N ASN A 259 3.06 -14.15 5.01
CA ASN A 259 2.31 -14.96 4.05
C ASN A 259 2.37 -16.47 4.34
N SER A 260 3.27 -16.94 5.21
CA SER A 260 3.34 -18.35 5.61
C SER A 260 2.25 -18.78 6.59
N ALA A 261 1.66 -17.86 7.37
CA ALA A 261 0.66 -18.23 8.39
C ALA A 261 -0.77 -18.25 7.83
N VAL A 262 -1.15 -17.16 7.15
CA VAL A 262 -2.47 -17.03 6.52
C VAL A 262 -2.29 -16.47 5.13
N ARG A 263 -2.60 -17.28 4.11
CA ARG A 263 -2.52 -16.86 2.71
C ARG A 263 -3.41 -15.63 2.47
N ASN A 264 -2.84 -14.59 1.86
CA ASN A 264 -3.53 -13.31 1.61
C ASN A 264 -4.08 -12.58 2.86
N GLU A 265 -3.74 -13.08 4.05
CA GLU A 265 -4.02 -12.55 5.39
C GLU A 265 -5.50 -12.28 5.71
N ARG A 266 -6.40 -12.78 4.87
CA ARG A 266 -7.85 -12.55 4.93
C ARG A 266 -8.56 -13.84 4.67
N ASP A 267 -9.70 -14.02 5.31
CA ASP A 267 -10.52 -15.17 5.03
C ASP A 267 -11.98 -14.97 5.44
N LEU A 268 -12.82 -15.88 4.94
CA LEU A 268 -14.23 -15.96 5.30
C LEU A 268 -14.37 -16.67 6.64
N GLY A 269 -14.99 -16.00 7.61
CA GLY A 269 -15.12 -16.58 8.94
C GLY A 269 -16.05 -15.84 9.89
N VAL A 270 -16.01 -16.30 11.14
CA VAL A 270 -16.73 -15.73 12.27
C VAL A 270 -15.71 -15.42 13.37
N TYR A 271 -15.55 -14.13 13.68
CA TYR A 271 -14.51 -13.64 14.59
C TYR A 271 -15.14 -12.95 15.79
N PHE A 272 -14.76 -13.37 16.98
CA PHE A 272 -15.10 -12.69 18.21
C PHE A 272 -14.01 -11.70 18.57
N PHE A 273 -14.41 -10.53 19.04
CA PHE A 273 -13.53 -9.51 19.57
C PHE A 273 -14.06 -8.99 20.90
N TYR A 274 -13.13 -8.78 21.82
CA TYR A 274 -13.33 -8.04 23.05
C TYR A 274 -12.39 -6.83 23.07
N THR A 275 -12.95 -5.63 23.07
CA THR A 275 -12.23 -4.36 23.20
C THR A 275 -12.92 -3.50 24.26
N PRO A 276 -12.45 -3.51 25.51
CA PRO A 276 -13.02 -2.63 26.52
C PRO A 276 -12.86 -1.16 26.13
N THR A 277 -13.76 -0.30 26.59
CA THR A 277 -13.82 1.15 26.28
C THR A 277 -12.46 1.85 26.37
N TRP A 278 -11.68 1.64 27.44
CA TRP A 278 -10.35 2.23 27.58
C TRP A 278 -9.36 1.82 26.46
N ALA A 279 -9.46 0.59 25.96
CA ALA A 279 -8.63 0.11 24.86
C ALA A 279 -9.14 0.65 23.52
N GLN A 280 -10.46 0.82 23.37
CA GLN A 280 -11.03 1.51 22.21
C GLN A 280 -10.52 2.94 22.12
N ASP A 281 -10.49 3.65 23.25
CA ASP A 281 -9.95 5.01 23.34
C ASP A 281 -8.46 5.06 22.99
N PHE A 282 -7.67 4.08 23.42
CA PHE A 282 -6.26 3.97 23.01
C PHE A 282 -6.12 3.86 21.49
N PHE A 283 -6.84 2.92 20.84
CA PHE A 283 -6.71 2.72 19.39
C PHE A 283 -7.20 3.94 18.59
N LYS A 284 -8.22 4.62 19.11
CA LYS A 284 -8.70 5.88 18.54
C LYS A 284 -7.66 6.98 18.68
N ASP A 285 -7.06 7.15 19.85
CA ASP A 285 -6.04 8.18 20.12
C ASP A 285 -4.78 7.96 19.26
N VAL A 286 -4.34 6.71 19.09
CA VAL A 286 -3.24 6.35 18.17
C VAL A 286 -3.53 6.83 16.75
N LEU A 287 -4.74 6.60 16.24
CA LEU A 287 -5.12 7.02 14.88
C LEU A 287 -5.32 8.53 14.77
N GLU A 288 -5.96 9.17 15.74
CA GLU A 288 -6.20 10.62 15.75
C GLU A 288 -4.89 11.42 15.79
N LYS A 289 -3.87 10.89 16.49
CA LYS A 289 -2.52 11.47 16.52
C LYS A 289 -1.68 11.13 15.28
N GLY A 290 -2.20 10.32 14.37
CA GLY A 290 -1.48 9.86 13.17
C GLY A 290 -0.36 8.86 13.48
N TYR A 291 -0.35 8.25 14.66
CA TYR A 291 0.56 7.17 15.01
C TYR A 291 0.21 5.90 14.25
N LYS A 292 1.16 4.96 14.20
CA LYS A 292 0.96 3.65 13.57
C LYS A 292 0.54 2.67 14.65
N GLY A 293 -0.57 1.97 14.43
CA GLY A 293 -1.05 0.90 15.30
C GLY A 293 -1.79 -0.14 14.48
N SER A 294 -2.17 -1.26 15.12
CA SER A 294 -2.93 -2.31 14.45
C SER A 294 -4.38 -1.92 14.13
N GLY A 295 -4.89 -0.85 14.73
CA GLY A 295 -6.31 -0.48 14.70
C GLY A 295 -7.15 -1.32 15.68
N ASN A 296 -8.45 -1.05 15.77
CA ASN A 296 -9.32 -1.78 16.69
C ASN A 296 -9.66 -3.18 16.14
N TYR A 297 -8.79 -4.15 16.41
CA TYR A 297 -8.96 -5.59 16.15
C TYR A 297 -9.07 -6.42 17.43
N GLY A 298 -9.66 -5.86 18.50
CA GLY A 298 -9.74 -6.56 19.78
C GLY A 298 -8.49 -6.34 20.63
N LEU A 299 -8.68 -6.12 21.93
CA LEU A 299 -7.67 -6.46 22.94
C LEU A 299 -7.48 -7.98 22.95
N LEU A 300 -8.59 -8.71 22.96
CA LEU A 300 -8.62 -10.14 22.74
C LEU A 300 -9.47 -10.42 21.49
N SER A 301 -8.98 -11.28 20.62
CA SER A 301 -9.76 -11.77 19.49
C SER A 301 -9.49 -13.24 19.25
N ALA A 302 -10.52 -13.96 18.83
CA ALA A 302 -10.43 -15.35 18.45
C ALA A 302 -11.50 -15.65 17.40
N GLY A 303 -11.29 -16.67 16.59
CA GLY A 303 -12.27 -16.98 15.57
C GLY A 303 -11.98 -18.21 14.76
N LEU A 304 -12.99 -18.57 13.96
CA LEU A 304 -12.98 -19.69 13.06
C LEU A 304 -13.06 -19.17 11.62
N TYR A 305 -12.29 -19.76 10.72
CA TYR A 305 -12.30 -19.41 9.30
C TYR A 305 -11.99 -20.62 8.44
N ASN A 306 -12.24 -20.49 7.14
CA ASN A 306 -12.21 -21.59 6.20
C ASN A 306 -10.81 -21.91 5.63
N GLY A 307 -9.84 -21.00 5.75
CA GLY A 307 -8.41 -21.29 5.55
C GLY A 307 -7.91 -21.20 4.11
N GLN A 308 -8.77 -20.89 3.15
CA GLN A 308 -8.40 -20.81 1.74
C GLN A 308 -7.71 -19.50 1.34
N GLY A 309 -7.88 -18.47 2.16
CA GLY A 309 -7.48 -17.11 1.85
C GLY A 309 -8.58 -16.35 1.09
N GLY A 310 -8.47 -15.02 1.13
CA GLY A 310 -9.52 -14.14 0.64
C GLY A 310 -9.89 -14.37 -0.83
N SER A 311 -11.19 -14.53 -1.08
CA SER A 311 -11.80 -14.70 -2.41
C SER A 311 -11.40 -15.97 -3.15
N PHE A 312 -11.03 -17.02 -2.41
CA PHE A 312 -10.94 -18.39 -2.94
C PHE A 312 -12.17 -19.21 -2.54
N ASN A 313 -12.53 -20.14 -3.42
CA ASN A 313 -13.58 -21.11 -3.12
C ASN A 313 -13.07 -22.13 -2.11
N GLU A 314 -13.99 -22.65 -1.30
CA GLU A 314 -13.70 -23.75 -0.39
C GLU A 314 -13.28 -25.00 -1.17
N ILE A 315 -12.19 -25.63 -0.74
CA ILE A 315 -11.64 -26.86 -1.34
C ILE A 315 -11.32 -27.93 -0.30
N ASN A 316 -11.49 -27.65 0.99
CA ASN A 316 -11.41 -28.63 2.07
C ASN A 316 -12.59 -28.46 3.04
N ASP A 317 -12.84 -29.45 3.88
CA ASP A 317 -13.87 -29.38 4.91
C ASP A 317 -13.24 -29.07 6.29
N ASP A 318 -12.07 -28.43 6.29
CA ASP A 318 -11.32 -28.11 7.50
C ASP A 318 -11.65 -26.72 8.02
N VAL A 319 -11.49 -26.54 9.33
CA VAL A 319 -11.69 -25.25 10.00
C VAL A 319 -10.39 -24.79 10.60
N HIS A 320 -10.02 -23.56 10.28
CA HIS A 320 -8.86 -22.89 10.84
C HIS A 320 -9.28 -22.02 12.00
N VAL A 321 -8.37 -21.87 12.96
CA VAL A 321 -8.60 -21.10 14.19
C VAL A 321 -7.47 -20.12 14.41
N PHE A 322 -7.79 -18.96 14.96
CA PHE A 322 -6.79 -18.03 15.48
C PHE A 322 -7.17 -17.54 16.86
N ALA A 323 -6.17 -17.08 17.59
CA ALA A 323 -6.33 -16.28 18.79
C ALA A 323 -5.24 -15.20 18.79
N ARG A 324 -5.59 -14.00 19.24
CA ARG A 324 -4.69 -12.87 19.38
C ARG A 324 -5.02 -12.13 20.66
N LEU A 325 -3.98 -11.79 21.40
CA LEU A 325 -4.01 -10.88 22.54
C LEU A 325 -3.14 -9.67 22.21
N THR A 326 -3.59 -8.48 22.58
CA THR A 326 -2.81 -7.26 22.40
C THR A 326 -2.98 -6.36 23.60
N LEU A 327 -1.87 -5.86 24.13
CA LEU A 327 -1.80 -5.02 25.31
C LEU A 327 -1.43 -3.60 24.88
N PRO A 328 -2.42 -2.69 24.81
CA PRO A 328 -2.17 -1.27 24.67
C PRO A 328 -1.77 -0.67 26.01
N LEU A 329 -0.72 0.15 25.99
CA LEU A 329 -0.11 0.80 27.16
C LEU A 329 0.17 2.26 26.84
N ILE A 330 -0.15 3.14 27.78
CA ILE A 330 0.27 4.55 27.76
C ILE A 330 1.19 4.74 28.96
N PHE A 331 2.43 5.15 28.71
CA PHE A 331 3.39 5.44 29.76
C PHE A 331 3.15 6.83 30.36
N ASP A 332 3.66 7.08 31.57
CA ASP A 332 3.52 8.36 32.27
C ASP A 332 4.07 9.56 31.47
N ASN A 333 5.03 9.32 30.57
CA ASN A 333 5.59 10.32 29.67
C ASN A 333 4.73 10.57 28.41
N GLY A 334 3.57 9.92 28.29
CA GLY A 334 2.65 10.04 27.17
C GLY A 334 3.00 9.18 25.95
N GLN A 335 4.00 8.29 26.05
CA GLN A 335 4.32 7.34 24.97
C GLN A 335 3.29 6.21 24.89
N HIS A 336 2.89 5.89 23.65
CA HIS A 336 2.00 4.76 23.35
C HIS A 336 2.81 3.53 22.99
N MET A 337 2.42 2.39 23.53
CA MET A 337 2.98 1.09 23.19
C MET A 337 1.85 0.09 22.98
N GLU A 338 2.01 -0.73 21.96
CA GLU A 338 1.11 -1.83 21.66
C GLU A 338 1.96 -3.11 21.57
N VAL A 339 1.64 -4.11 22.40
CA VAL A 339 2.33 -5.40 22.43
C VAL A 339 1.36 -6.50 22.04
N GLY A 340 1.67 -7.35 21.06
CA GLY A 340 0.78 -8.46 20.68
C GLY A 340 1.24 -9.28 19.49
#